data_AF-A0A947RMD5-F1
#
_entry.id   AF-A0A947RMD5-F1
#
_cell.length_a   1.000
_cell.length_b   1.000
_cell.length_c   1.000
_cell.angle_alpha   90.00
_cell.angle_beta   90.00
_cell.angle_gamma   90.00
#
_symmetry.space_group_name_H-M   'P 1'
#
loop_
_entity.id
_entity.type
_entity.pdbx_description
1 polymer ?
#
loop_
_entity_poly.entity_id
_entity_poly.type
_entity_poly.pdbx_seq_one_letter_code
_entity_poly.pdbx_strand_id
1 'polypeptide(L)'
;MQTTIYYNNEDAYLMAQVDAKGRRERKSRSAVLLSILEDYFESDKRLGEILVDIGTLTHADLCKGLELQKTRFTDKLLGDILLEEELVSPEAVERALMIQDRQREEVGNG
;
A
#
# COMPACT_ATOMS: atom_id res chain seq x y z
N MET A 1 22.41 -7.89 -5.63
CA MET A 1 22.20 -6.89 -4.56
C MET A 1 22.18 -7.63 -3.23
N GLN A 2 22.91 -7.16 -2.21
CA GLN A 2 22.85 -7.72 -0.87
C GLN A 2 21.95 -6.83 -0.01
N THR A 3 20.78 -7.34 0.36
CA THR A 3 19.80 -6.65 1.23
C THR A 3 19.79 -7.32 2.59
N THR A 4 19.97 -6.54 3.66
CA THR A 4 19.89 -7.02 5.04
C THR A 4 18.55 -6.60 5.62
N ILE A 5 17.72 -7.57 6.03
CA ILE A 5 16.42 -7.32 6.64
C ILE A 5 16.53 -7.66 8.13
N TYR A 6 16.25 -6.68 8.99
CA TYR A 6 16.20 -6.86 10.44
C TYR A 6 14.75 -7.14 10.86
N TYR A 7 14.57 -8.11 11.75
CA TYR A 7 13.30 -8.44 12.39
C TYR A 7 13.59 -8.78 13.85
N ASN A 8 12.65 -8.49 14.73
CA ASN A 8 12.77 -8.69 16.17
C ASN A 8 11.81 -9.80 16.66
N ASN A 9 11.69 -9.95 17.99
CA ASN A 9 10.82 -10.96 18.58
C ASN A 9 9.31 -10.68 18.39
N GLU A 10 8.93 -9.42 18.21
CA GLU A 10 7.55 -9.01 17.93
C GLU A 10 7.14 -9.47 16.52
N ASP A 11 8.10 -9.53 15.59
CA ASP A 11 7.90 -10.02 14.22
C ASP A 11 7.83 -11.55 14.11
N ALA A 12 7.99 -12.30 15.21
CA ALA A 12 8.07 -13.76 15.20
C ALA A 12 6.86 -14.42 14.50
N TYR A 13 5.67 -13.82 14.66
CA TYR A 13 4.46 -14.26 13.96
C TYR A 13 4.62 -14.14 12.44
N LEU A 14 5.10 -13.00 11.93
CA LEU A 14 5.32 -12.78 10.51
C LEU A 14 6.37 -13.74 9.95
N MET A 15 7.47 -13.94 10.68
CA MET A 15 8.52 -14.87 10.25
C MET A 15 8.03 -16.32 10.18
N ALA A 16 7.15 -16.74 11.09
CA ALA A 16 6.51 -18.04 11.01
C ALA A 16 5.62 -18.19 9.76
N GLN A 17 4.91 -17.13 9.36
CA GLN A 17 4.12 -17.12 8.13
C GLN A 17 5.00 -17.18 6.88
N VAL A 18 6.10 -16.44 6.85
CA VAL A 18 7.10 -16.48 5.76
C VAL A 18 7.65 -17.90 5.60
N ASP A 19 8.02 -18.56 6.70
CA ASP A 19 8.54 -19.92 6.66
C ASP A 19 7.49 -20.93 6.19
N ALA A 20 6.23 -20.77 6.60
CA ALA A 20 5.14 -21.60 6.11
C ALA A 20 4.91 -21.43 4.59
N LYS A 21 4.91 -20.18 4.09
CA LYS A 21 4.82 -19.88 2.65
C LYS A 21 6.02 -20.47 1.89
N GLY A 22 7.23 -20.37 2.44
CA GLY A 22 8.45 -20.96 1.86
C GLY A 22 8.38 -22.47 1.68
N ARG A 23 7.86 -23.19 2.70
CA ARG A 23 7.62 -24.64 2.58
C ARG A 23 6.60 -24.98 1.49
N ARG A 24 5.50 -24.24 1.41
CA ARG A 24 4.43 -24.45 0.42
C ARG A 24 4.95 -24.22 -1.01
N GLU A 25 5.75 -23.18 -1.20
CA GLU A 25 6.23 -22.74 -2.52
C GLU A 25 7.61 -23.30 -2.89
N ARG A 26 8.23 -24.11 -2.01
CA ARG A 26 9.60 -24.61 -2.15
C ARG A 26 10.62 -23.48 -2.39
N LYS A 27 10.45 -22.37 -1.68
CA LYS A 27 11.33 -21.18 -1.74
C LYS A 27 12.09 -21.01 -0.42
N SER A 28 13.29 -20.43 -0.49
CA SER A 28 14.02 -20.00 0.70
C SER A 28 13.29 -18.84 1.38
N ARG A 29 13.54 -18.65 2.68
CA ARG A 29 12.99 -17.51 3.44
C ARG A 29 13.29 -16.17 2.77
N SER A 30 14.53 -15.98 2.31
CA SER A 30 14.95 -14.76 1.59
C SER A 30 14.18 -14.57 0.29
N ALA A 31 13.95 -15.64 -0.48
CA ALA A 31 13.18 -15.55 -1.72
C ALA A 31 11.71 -15.21 -1.46
N VAL A 32 11.12 -15.72 -0.36
CA VAL A 32 9.75 -15.36 0.03
C VAL A 32 9.68 -13.90 0.48
N LEU A 33 10.60 -13.44 1.32
CA LEU A 33 10.66 -12.04 1.75
C LEU A 33 10.83 -11.10 0.56
N LEU A 34 11.75 -11.40 -0.36
CA LEU A 34 11.94 -10.62 -1.58
C LEU A 34 10.65 -10.58 -2.40
N SER A 35 10.00 -11.73 -2.64
CA SER A 35 8.73 -11.73 -3.38
C SER A 35 7.63 -10.92 -2.71
N ILE A 36 7.55 -10.92 -1.36
CA ILE A 36 6.56 -10.11 -0.64
C ILE A 36 6.87 -8.62 -0.78
N LEU A 37 8.15 -8.24 -0.74
CA LEU A 37 8.57 -6.86 -0.92
C LEU A 37 8.33 -6.40 -2.36
N GLU A 38 8.71 -7.22 -3.35
CA GLU A 38 8.42 -6.99 -4.77
C GLU A 38 6.92 -6.82 -4.97
N ASP A 39 6.11 -7.80 -4.53
CA ASP A 39 4.64 -7.70 -4.59
C ASP A 39 4.14 -6.40 -3.93
N TYR A 40 4.62 -6.05 -2.73
CA TYR A 40 4.17 -4.85 -2.02
C TYR A 40 4.56 -3.54 -2.72
N PHE A 41 5.71 -3.45 -3.36
CA PHE A 41 6.18 -2.22 -4.02
C PHE A 41 5.78 -2.12 -5.50
N GLU A 42 5.60 -3.25 -6.18
CA GLU A 42 5.25 -3.35 -7.61
C GLU A 42 3.74 -3.50 -7.85
N SER A 43 2.94 -3.75 -6.81
CA SER A 43 1.47 -3.74 -6.93
C SER A 43 0.95 -2.38 -7.41
N ASP A 44 -0.05 -2.38 -8.30
CA ASP A 44 -0.82 -1.18 -8.69
C ASP A 44 -1.63 -0.69 -7.48
N LYS A 45 -1.01 0.19 -6.68
CA LYS A 45 -1.62 0.71 -5.46
C LYS A 45 -2.72 1.71 -5.79
N ARG A 46 -3.81 1.63 -5.03
CA ARG A 46 -4.89 2.63 -5.11
C ARG A 46 -4.47 3.90 -4.37
N LEU A 47 -5.03 5.04 -4.77
CA LEU A 47 -4.73 6.36 -4.20
C LEU A 47 -4.73 6.36 -2.66
N GLY A 48 -5.76 5.74 -2.07
CA GLY A 48 -5.90 5.65 -0.61
C GLY A 48 -4.78 4.86 0.06
N GLU A 49 -4.28 3.79 -0.57
CA GLU A 49 -3.17 2.99 -0.05
C GLU A 49 -1.87 3.78 -0.11
N ILE A 50 -1.62 4.48 -1.23
CA ILE A 50 -0.44 5.34 -1.39
C ILE A 50 -0.43 6.45 -0.34
N LEU A 51 -1.57 7.10 -0.10
CA LEU A 51 -1.72 8.16 0.90
C LEU A 51 -1.38 7.69 2.32
N VAL A 52 -1.73 6.44 2.65
CA VAL A 52 -1.39 5.80 3.93
C VAL A 52 0.10 5.45 3.97
N ASP A 53 0.64 4.85 2.91
CA ASP A 53 2.04 4.43 2.84
C ASP A 53 3.01 5.62 2.98
N ILE A 54 2.67 6.79 2.42
CA ILE A 54 3.46 8.03 2.57
C ILE A 54 3.19 8.77 3.90
N GLY A 55 2.35 8.22 4.77
CA GLY A 55 2.07 8.75 6.12
C GLY A 55 1.21 10.01 6.15
N THR A 56 0.50 10.33 5.06
CA THR A 56 -0.33 11.54 4.95
C THR A 56 -1.81 11.30 5.25
N LEU A 57 -2.22 10.04 5.38
CA LEU A 57 -3.57 9.61 5.71
C LEU A 57 -3.50 8.44 6.70
N THR A 58 -4.35 8.43 7.72
CA THR A 58 -4.43 7.26 8.61
C THR A 58 -5.37 6.20 8.03
N HIS A 59 -5.20 4.93 8.43
CA HIS A 59 -6.16 3.89 8.06
C HIS A 59 -7.58 4.22 8.52
N ALA A 60 -7.74 4.85 9.69
CA ALA A 60 -9.05 5.24 10.20
C ALA A 60 -9.72 6.31 9.32
N ASP A 61 -8.96 7.31 8.88
CA ASP A 61 -9.46 8.37 7.99
C ASP A 61 -9.75 7.84 6.60
N LEU A 62 -8.93 6.92 6.08
CA LEU A 62 -9.21 6.23 4.83
C LEU A 62 -10.53 5.44 4.91
N CYS A 63 -10.75 4.70 6.01
CA CYS A 63 -12.01 4.00 6.25
C CYS A 63 -13.20 4.97 6.29
N LYS A 64 -13.06 6.12 6.97
CA LYS A 64 -14.08 7.17 7.00
C LYS A 64 -14.40 7.68 5.58
N GLY A 65 -13.37 8.02 4.79
CA GLY A 65 -13.54 8.50 3.42
C GLY A 65 -14.25 7.49 2.52
N LEU A 66 -13.88 6.21 2.62
CA LEU A 66 -14.52 5.12 1.86
C LEU A 66 -15.98 4.91 2.27
N GLU A 67 -16.30 5.04 3.55
CA GLU A 67 -17.69 4.93 4.01
C GLU A 67 -18.55 6.10 3.51
N LEU A 68 -18.00 7.32 3.54
CA LEU A 68 -18.66 8.50 2.97
C LEU A 68 -18.88 8.35 1.47
N GLN A 69 -17.91 7.80 0.73
CA GLN A 69 -18.05 7.51 -0.70
C GLN A 69 -19.19 6.52 -0.97
N LYS A 70 -19.36 5.50 -0.13
CA LYS A 70 -20.44 4.51 -0.30
C LYS A 70 -21.82 5.02 0.07
N THR A 71 -21.91 5.92 1.05
CA THR A 71 -23.19 6.29 1.68
C THR A 71 -23.72 7.64 1.26
N ARG A 72 -22.84 8.63 1.09
CA ARG A 72 -23.20 10.05 0.90
C ARG A 72 -22.73 10.62 -0.42
N PHE A 73 -21.56 10.22 -0.89
CA PHE A 73 -20.88 10.78 -2.07
C PHE A 73 -20.62 9.69 -3.11
N THR A 74 -21.67 8.96 -3.50
CA THR A 74 -21.59 7.78 -4.38
C THR A 74 -21.06 8.06 -5.77
N ASP A 75 -21.10 9.32 -6.20
CA ASP A 75 -20.66 9.83 -7.48
C ASP A 75 -19.29 10.54 -7.43
N LYS A 76 -18.74 10.78 -6.24
CA LYS A 76 -17.45 11.48 -6.08
C LYS A 76 -16.27 10.51 -6.03
N LEU A 77 -15.12 11.00 -6.49
CA LEU A 77 -13.85 10.29 -6.33
C LEU A 77 -13.38 10.37 -4.87
N LEU A 78 -12.63 9.36 -4.45
CA LEU A 78 -12.14 9.28 -3.07
C LEU A 78 -11.25 10.48 -2.71
N GLY A 79 -10.38 10.91 -3.62
CA GLY A 79 -9.51 12.07 -3.41
C GLY A 79 -10.30 13.35 -3.09
N ASP A 80 -11.37 13.61 -3.84
CA ASP A 80 -12.22 14.78 -3.63
C ASP A 80 -12.91 14.73 -2.27
N ILE A 81 -13.43 13.56 -1.88
CA ILE A 81 -14.07 13.37 -0.57
C ILE A 81 -13.07 13.60 0.57
N LEU A 82 -11.85 13.08 0.45
CA LEU A 82 -10.83 13.24 1.48
C LEU A 82 -10.40 14.71 1.63
N LEU A 83 -10.37 15.47 0.53
CA LEU A 83 -10.08 16.91 0.55
C LEU A 83 -11.23 17.73 1.14
N GLU A 84 -12.47 17.45 0.73
CA GLU A 84 -13.67 18.13 1.24
C GLU A 84 -13.89 17.89 2.74
N GLU A 85 -13.51 16.72 3.24
CA GLU A 85 -13.60 16.37 4.66
C GLU A 85 -12.34 16.77 5.46
N GLU A 86 -11.39 17.48 4.83
CA GLU A 86 -10.12 17.94 5.42
C GLU A 86 -9.29 16.80 6.04
N LEU A 87 -9.43 15.58 5.52
CA LEU A 87 -8.71 14.38 5.99
C LEU A 87 -7.31 14.27 5.38
N VAL A 88 -7.05 15.01 4.32
CA VAL A 88 -5.77 15.02 3.59
C VAL A 88 -5.51 16.40 3.00
N SER A 89 -4.24 16.77 2.85
CA SER A 89 -3.84 18.01 2.17
C SER A 89 -3.84 17.86 0.64
N PRO A 90 -4.16 18.92 -0.15
CA PRO A 90 -4.06 18.91 -1.60
C PRO A 90 -2.71 18.42 -2.13
N GLU A 91 -1.61 18.86 -1.51
CA GLU A 91 -0.25 18.50 -1.92
C GLU A 91 0.03 17.01 -1.70
N ALA A 92 -0.62 16.37 -0.73
CA ALA A 92 -0.49 14.93 -0.50
C ALA A 92 -1.25 14.12 -1.55
N VAL A 93 -2.45 14.58 -1.95
CA VAL A 93 -3.22 13.94 -3.03
C VAL A 93 -2.47 14.06 -4.35
N GLU A 94 -1.94 15.23 -4.68
CA GLU A 94 -1.12 15.44 -5.88
C GLU A 94 0.09 14.50 -5.90
N ARG A 95 0.87 14.44 -4.80
CA ARG A 95 2.01 13.53 -4.70
C ARG A 95 1.59 12.06 -4.85
N ALA A 96 0.48 11.66 -4.23
CA ALA A 96 0.00 10.28 -4.32
C ALA A 96 -0.47 9.91 -5.73
N LEU A 97 -1.10 10.83 -6.46
CA LEU A 97 -1.46 10.65 -7.87
C LEU A 97 -0.23 10.51 -8.77
N MET A 98 0.81 11.34 -8.56
CA MET A 98 2.07 11.20 -9.30
C MET A 98 2.73 9.83 -9.09
N ILE A 99 2.67 9.30 -7.87
CA ILE A 99 3.19 7.94 -7.57
C ILE A 99 2.32 6.89 -8.28
N GLN A 100 1.00 7.03 -8.19
CA GLN A 100 0.05 6.11 -8.81
C GLN A 100 0.23 6.01 -10.33
N ASP A 101 0.37 7.15 -11.01
CA ASP A 101 0.53 7.19 -12.46
C ASP A 101 1.86 6.54 -12.89
N ARG A 102 2.96 6.80 -12.16
CA ARG A 102 4.26 6.17 -12.43
C ARG A 102 4.18 4.65 -12.31
N GLN A 103 3.52 4.12 -11.28
CA GLN A 103 3.38 2.68 -11.10
C GLN A 103 2.59 2.03 -12.25
N ARG A 104 1.58 2.72 -12.80
CA ARG A 104 0.82 2.23 -13.96
C ARG A 104 1.63 2.24 -15.26
N GLU A 105 2.47 3.25 -15.46
CA GLU A 105 3.36 3.33 -16.63
C GLU A 105 4.42 2.21 -16.62
N GLU A 106 4.95 1.87 -15.44
CA GLU A 106 5.93 0.79 -15.27
C GLU A 106 5.32 -0.60 -15.54
N VAL A 107 4.07 -0.83 -15.12
CA VAL A 107 3.35 -2.09 -15.37
C VAL A 107 2.87 -2.21 -16.83
N GLY A 108 2.56 -1.10 -17.49
CA GLY A 108 2.08 -1.08 -18.88
C GLY A 108 3.16 -1.28 -19.96
N ASN A 109 4.45 -1.21 -19.59
CA ASN A 109 5.60 -1.35 -20.49
C ASN A 109 6.32 -2.71 -20.38
N GLY A 110 5.72 -3.69 -19.68
CA GLY A 110 6.25 -5.05 -19.47
C GLY A 110 5.67 -6.11 -20.40
#